data_AF-Q1QFF8-F1
#
_entry.id   AF-Q1QFF8-F1
#
_cell.length_a   1.000
_cell.length_b   1.000
_cell.length_c   1.000
_cell.angle_alpha   90.00
_cell.angle_beta   90.00
_cell.angle_gamma   90.00
#
_symmetry.space_group_name_H-M   'P 1'
#
loop_
_entity.id
_entity.type
_entity.pdbx_description
1 polymer ?
#
loop_
_entity_poly.entity_id
_entity_poly.type
_entity_poly.pdbx_seq_one_letter_code
_entity_poly.pdbx_strand_id
1 'polypeptide(L)'
;MQCRRLRFLTACFLALAYAAPATAAEAAFAYKTSYRNVAEDPDHVWTGTALAPTAKGTVTIHEYQLRTAHGDWLISQIWNEDCSSGACPTRLVRIGEDGHRTVAVDDMMHQVVPPDDPRFATTPMSDAQKTFARRPFALSEDGKTLVNGDYKFEVAGAKP
;
A
#
# COMPACT_ATOMS: atom_id res chain seq x y z
N MET A 1 14.57 56.58 57.70
CA MET A 1 14.37 55.32 58.46
C MET A 1 13.32 54.48 57.75
N GLN A 2 13.61 53.18 57.55
CA GLN A 2 12.72 52.03 57.22
C GLN A 2 11.76 52.16 56.01
N CYS A 3 12.01 51.54 54.84
CA CYS A 3 11.97 50.10 54.51
C CYS A 3 10.56 49.47 54.51
N ARG A 4 9.99 49.24 53.32
CA ARG A 4 9.34 47.95 52.97
C ARG A 4 9.08 47.80 51.46
N ARG A 5 9.63 46.70 50.94
CA ARG A 5 9.46 46.12 49.59
C ARG A 5 8.11 45.39 49.48
N LEU A 6 7.49 45.35 48.30
CA LEU A 6 6.76 44.17 47.77
C LEU A 6 6.39 44.43 46.28
N ARG A 7 7.19 43.94 45.34
CA ARG A 7 7.13 42.64 44.64
C ARG A 7 6.27 42.70 43.36
N PHE A 8 7.00 42.72 42.23
CA PHE A 8 6.65 42.14 40.94
C PHE A 8 5.84 40.84 41.05
N LEU A 9 5.00 40.56 40.06
CA LEU A 9 5.04 39.27 39.34
C LEU A 9 4.19 39.35 38.06
N THR A 10 4.90 39.55 36.94
CA THR A 10 4.43 39.29 35.58
C THR A 10 4.21 37.78 35.44
N ALA A 11 2.96 37.34 35.26
CA ALA A 11 2.65 35.94 35.01
C ALA A 11 2.93 35.61 33.53
N CYS A 12 4.07 34.97 33.28
CA CYS A 12 4.39 34.33 32.01
C CYS A 12 3.52 33.08 31.85
N PHE A 13 2.52 33.11 30.97
CA PHE A 13 1.82 31.91 30.52
C PHE A 13 2.74 31.11 29.58
N LEU A 14 3.39 30.06 30.11
CA LEU A 14 3.96 29.00 29.28
C LEU A 14 2.83 28.12 28.76
N ALA A 15 2.47 28.28 27.49
CA ALA A 15 1.69 27.29 26.76
C ALA A 15 2.59 26.07 26.48
N LEU A 16 2.47 25.05 27.33
CA LEU A 16 2.99 23.71 27.05
C LEU A 16 2.21 23.14 25.87
N ALA A 17 2.80 23.18 24.68
CA ALA A 17 2.33 22.43 23.53
C ALA A 17 2.46 20.94 23.86
N TYR A 18 1.34 20.29 24.15
CA TYR A 18 1.25 18.83 24.23
C TYR A 18 1.38 18.30 22.80
N ALA A 19 2.62 18.10 22.34
CA ALA A 19 2.87 17.30 21.16
C ALA A 19 2.57 15.85 21.54
N ALA A 20 1.33 15.40 21.30
CA ALA A 20 1.02 13.99 21.33
C ALA A 20 1.96 13.29 20.33
N PRO A 21 2.60 12.16 20.68
CA PRO A 21 3.32 11.39 19.69
C PRO A 21 2.28 10.97 18.66
N ALA A 22 2.41 11.49 17.43
CA ALA A 22 1.74 10.88 16.30
C ALA A 22 2.28 9.46 16.24
N THR A 23 1.50 8.48 16.69
CA THR A 23 1.75 7.08 16.36
C THR A 23 1.82 7.08 14.85
N ALA A 24 3.01 6.91 14.28
CA ALA A 24 3.16 6.61 12.86
C ALA A 24 2.29 5.38 12.64
N ALA A 25 1.08 5.58 12.11
CA ALA A 25 0.25 4.48 11.69
C ALA A 25 1.14 3.67 10.76
N GLU A 26 1.38 2.39 11.10
CA GLU A 26 2.10 1.49 10.22
C GLU A 26 1.47 1.67 8.83
N ALA A 27 2.22 2.27 7.91
CA ALA A 27 1.75 2.66 6.60
C ALA A 27 1.54 1.39 5.77
N ALA A 28 0.42 0.71 6.02
CA ALA A 28 0.06 -0.55 5.41
C ALA A 28 -0.89 -0.30 4.24
N PHE A 29 -0.71 -1.08 3.18
CA PHE A 29 -1.66 -1.08 2.07
C PHE A 29 -2.97 -1.70 2.52
N ALA A 30 -4.07 -1.01 2.27
CA ALA A 30 -5.42 -1.52 2.46
C ALA A 30 -5.96 -2.06 1.14
N TYR A 31 -6.79 -3.11 1.20
CA TYR A 31 -7.52 -3.57 0.02
C TYR A 31 -8.40 -2.44 -0.53
N LYS A 32 -8.28 -2.17 -1.84
CA LYS A 32 -9.05 -1.15 -2.56
C LYS A 32 -10.22 -1.80 -3.29
N THR A 33 -9.94 -2.68 -4.26
CA THR A 33 -10.96 -3.26 -5.13
C THR A 33 -10.42 -4.43 -5.96
N SER A 34 -11.34 -5.13 -6.62
CA SER A 34 -11.06 -6.15 -7.62
C SER A 34 -11.83 -5.85 -8.89
N TYR A 35 -11.15 -5.82 -10.03
CA TYR A 35 -11.77 -5.76 -11.35
C TYR A 35 -11.73 -7.15 -11.98
N ARG A 36 -12.88 -7.70 -12.37
CA ARG A 36 -13.01 -9.06 -12.91
C ARG A 36 -13.40 -9.01 -14.38
N ASN A 37 -12.96 -10.01 -15.15
CA ASN A 37 -13.20 -10.10 -16.59
C ASN A 37 -12.72 -8.85 -17.35
N VAL A 38 -11.52 -8.40 -16.99
CA VAL A 38 -10.96 -7.13 -17.45
C VAL A 38 -10.51 -7.24 -18.90
N ALA A 39 -11.01 -6.34 -19.75
CA ALA A 39 -10.49 -6.11 -21.10
C ALA A 39 -9.67 -4.81 -21.19
N GLU A 40 -9.93 -3.87 -20.27
CA GLU A 40 -9.22 -2.60 -20.11
C GLU A 40 -9.04 -2.33 -18.62
N ASP A 41 -7.82 -1.99 -18.20
CA ASP A 41 -7.53 -1.65 -16.80
C ASP A 41 -8.05 -0.25 -16.46
N PRO A 42 -9.06 -0.12 -15.56
CA PRO A 42 -9.63 1.18 -15.19
C PRO A 42 -8.64 2.14 -14.53
N ASP A 43 -7.59 1.60 -13.92
CA ASP A 43 -6.55 2.36 -13.24
C ASP A 43 -5.30 2.56 -14.12
N HIS A 44 -5.35 2.08 -15.36
CA HIS A 44 -4.32 2.24 -16.40
C HIS A 44 -2.91 1.82 -15.95
N VAL A 45 -2.82 0.83 -15.06
CA VAL A 45 -1.54 0.26 -14.59
C VAL A 45 -1.05 -0.79 -15.58
N TRP A 46 -1.95 -1.58 -16.13
CA TRP A 46 -1.69 -2.66 -17.08
C TRP A 46 -2.20 -2.30 -18.47
N THR A 47 -1.45 -2.70 -19.50
CA THR A 47 -1.81 -2.51 -20.91
C THR A 47 -1.29 -3.68 -21.74
N GLY A 48 -1.76 -3.76 -22.99
CA GLY A 48 -1.23 -4.72 -23.97
C GLY A 48 -1.51 -6.18 -23.61
N THR A 49 -0.50 -7.03 -23.77
CA THR A 49 -0.64 -8.48 -23.64
C THR A 49 -0.98 -8.93 -22.23
N ALA A 50 -0.68 -8.13 -21.20
CA ALA A 50 -1.06 -8.44 -19.81
C ALA A 50 -2.58 -8.58 -19.64
N LEU A 51 -3.36 -7.85 -20.45
CA LEU A 51 -4.83 -7.87 -20.45
C LEU A 51 -5.43 -8.79 -21.52
N ALA A 52 -4.59 -9.49 -22.31
CA ALA A 52 -5.09 -10.34 -23.37
C ALA A 52 -5.88 -11.53 -22.79
N PRO A 53 -7.05 -11.88 -23.37
CA PRO A 53 -7.75 -13.11 -23.01
C PRO A 53 -6.85 -14.33 -23.28
N THR A 54 -6.84 -15.29 -22.35
CA THR A 54 -5.99 -16.50 -22.47
C THR A 54 -6.86 -17.75 -22.51
N ALA A 55 -6.27 -18.88 -22.91
CA ALA A 55 -6.95 -20.18 -22.88
C ALA A 55 -7.40 -20.59 -21.46
N LYS A 56 -6.79 -20.02 -20.41
CA LYS A 56 -7.12 -20.26 -19.00
C LYS A 56 -8.23 -19.36 -18.46
N GLY A 57 -8.75 -18.45 -19.28
CA GLY A 57 -9.89 -17.60 -18.94
C GLY A 57 -9.58 -16.12 -18.97
N THR A 58 -10.35 -15.38 -18.18
CA THR A 58 -10.39 -13.93 -18.17
C THR A 58 -9.45 -13.33 -17.11
N VAL A 59 -8.95 -12.14 -17.38
CA VAL A 59 -8.04 -11.41 -16.50
C VAL A 59 -8.79 -10.81 -15.32
N THR A 60 -8.20 -10.89 -14.13
CA THR A 60 -8.68 -10.19 -12.93
C THR A 60 -7.55 -9.32 -12.37
N ILE A 61 -7.87 -8.12 -11.90
CA ILE A 61 -6.92 -7.20 -11.26
C ILE A 61 -7.34 -6.99 -9.81
N HIS A 62 -6.40 -7.09 -8.89
CA HIS A 62 -6.60 -6.85 -7.47
C HIS A 62 -5.73 -5.69 -7.00
N GLU A 63 -6.36 -4.73 -6.33
CA GLU A 63 -5.70 -3.49 -5.97
C GLU A 63 -5.68 -3.23 -4.48
N TYR A 64 -4.55 -2.68 -4.03
CA TYR A 64 -4.32 -2.27 -2.66
C TYR A 64 -3.74 -0.87 -2.65
N GLN A 65 -4.19 -0.01 -1.74
CA GLN A 65 -3.82 1.38 -1.70
C GLN A 65 -3.24 1.78 -0.36
N LEU A 66 -2.20 2.61 -0.40
CA LEU A 66 -1.66 3.31 0.74
C LEU A 66 -1.73 4.81 0.46
N ARG A 67 -2.48 5.55 1.30
CA ARG A 67 -2.60 7.00 1.23
C ARG A 67 -1.49 7.64 2.07
N THR A 68 -0.77 8.61 1.52
CA THR A 68 0.26 9.34 2.27
C THR A 68 0.09 10.85 2.09
N ALA A 69 0.81 11.63 2.91
CA ALA A 69 0.80 13.09 2.81
C ALA A 69 1.44 13.63 1.50
N HIS A 70 2.16 12.79 0.74
CA HIS A 70 2.93 13.18 -0.44
C HIS A 70 2.46 12.46 -1.72
N GLY A 71 1.18 12.09 -1.75
CA GLY A 71 0.57 11.27 -2.79
C GLY A 71 0.28 9.84 -2.34
N ASP A 72 -0.32 9.05 -3.23
CA ASP A 72 -0.74 7.70 -2.94
C ASP A 72 0.23 6.67 -3.53
N TRP A 73 0.21 5.47 -2.95
CA TRP A 73 0.78 4.28 -3.55
C TRP A 73 -0.33 3.31 -3.89
N LEU A 74 -0.23 2.68 -5.06
CA LEU A 74 -1.14 1.66 -5.53
C LEU A 74 -0.33 0.40 -5.83
N ILE A 75 -0.74 -0.72 -5.26
CA ILE A 75 -0.31 -2.04 -5.71
C ILE A 75 -1.42 -2.59 -6.57
N SER A 76 -1.06 -3.02 -7.77
CA SER A 76 -1.96 -3.68 -8.70
C SER A 76 -1.37 -5.05 -9.03
N GLN A 77 -2.05 -6.11 -8.59
CA GLN A 77 -1.68 -7.49 -8.88
C GLN A 77 -2.63 -8.04 -9.94
N ILE A 78 -2.09 -8.57 -11.03
CA ILE A 78 -2.86 -9.13 -12.13
C ILE A 78 -2.90 -10.65 -12.04
N TRP A 79 -4.09 -11.21 -12.12
CA TRP A 79 -4.35 -12.65 -12.18
C TRP A 79 -4.70 -13.01 -13.62
N ASN A 80 -3.66 -13.32 -14.39
CA ASN A 80 -3.70 -13.81 -15.77
C ASN A 80 -3.03 -15.20 -15.86
N GLU A 81 -2.61 -15.63 -17.05
CA GLU A 81 -1.93 -16.93 -17.23
C GLU A 81 -0.54 -17.02 -16.59
N ASP A 82 0.12 -15.87 -16.39
CA ASP A 82 1.44 -15.76 -15.75
C ASP A 82 1.34 -15.82 -14.22
N CYS A 83 0.15 -15.55 -13.68
CA CYS A 83 -0.15 -15.74 -12.26
C CYS A 83 -0.26 -17.23 -11.94
N SER A 84 0.79 -17.75 -11.32
CA SER A 84 0.86 -19.12 -10.81
C SER A 84 0.18 -19.23 -9.44
N SER A 85 0.06 -20.45 -8.89
CA SER A 85 -0.51 -20.68 -7.56
C SER A 85 0.31 -20.13 -6.39
N GLY A 86 1.45 -19.47 -6.64
CA GLY A 86 2.33 -18.94 -5.61
C GLY A 86 2.75 -17.49 -5.81
N ALA A 87 2.85 -17.02 -7.05
CA ALA A 87 3.25 -15.66 -7.38
C ALA A 87 2.59 -15.15 -8.67
N CYS A 88 2.28 -13.85 -8.69
CA CYS A 88 1.56 -13.17 -9.76
C CYS A 88 2.24 -11.86 -10.13
N PRO A 89 2.14 -11.42 -11.40
CA PRO A 89 2.71 -10.15 -11.81
C PRO A 89 2.06 -9.03 -11.00
N THR A 90 2.89 -8.14 -10.46
CA THR A 90 2.48 -7.10 -9.54
C THR A 90 3.27 -5.83 -9.80
N ARG A 91 2.55 -4.71 -9.87
CA ARG A 91 3.14 -3.38 -10.02
C ARG A 91 2.90 -2.56 -8.76
N LEU A 92 3.96 -1.94 -8.27
CA LEU A 92 3.86 -0.82 -7.33
C LEU A 92 3.91 0.48 -8.13
N VAL A 93 2.91 1.33 -7.93
CA VAL A 93 2.74 2.58 -8.63
C VAL A 93 2.68 3.72 -7.63
N ARG A 94 3.51 4.75 -7.84
CA ARG A 94 3.39 6.03 -7.14
C ARG A 94 2.39 6.91 -7.90
N ILE A 95 1.44 7.48 -7.19
CA ILE A 95 0.46 8.43 -7.71
C ILE A 95 0.76 9.80 -7.09
N GLY A 96 1.24 10.73 -7.92
CA GLY A 96 1.50 12.11 -7.52
C GLY A 96 0.21 12.86 -7.16
N GLU A 97 0.36 14.01 -6.51
CA GLU A 97 -0.76 14.90 -6.15
C GLU A 97 -1.53 15.42 -7.38
N ASP A 98 -0.84 15.50 -8.52
CA ASP A 98 -1.39 15.84 -9.84
C ASP A 98 -2.08 14.66 -10.55
N GLY A 99 -2.08 13.47 -9.92
CA GLY A 99 -2.60 12.23 -10.48
C GLY A 99 -1.64 11.52 -11.42
N HIS A 100 -0.42 12.03 -11.64
CA HIS A 100 0.57 11.36 -12.47
C HIS A 100 0.99 10.03 -11.83
N ARG A 101 1.01 8.96 -12.64
CA ARG A 101 1.33 7.61 -12.19
C ARG A 101 2.71 7.19 -12.68
N THR A 102 3.52 6.65 -11.78
CA THR A 102 4.82 6.10 -12.13
C THR A 102 5.05 4.74 -11.50
N VAL A 103 5.42 3.76 -12.33
CA VAL A 103 5.74 2.41 -11.86
C VAL A 103 7.10 2.44 -11.15
N ALA A 104 7.11 2.04 -9.89
CA ALA A 104 8.31 1.96 -9.05
C ALA A 104 8.85 0.52 -8.92
N VAL A 105 7.96 -0.48 -9.04
CA VAL A 105 8.30 -1.91 -9.10
C VAL A 105 7.39 -2.58 -10.12
N ASP A 106 7.95 -3.47 -10.95
CA ASP A 106 7.24 -4.33 -11.90
C ASP A 106 7.88 -5.73 -11.83
N ASP A 107 7.30 -6.63 -11.03
CA ASP A 107 7.89 -7.94 -10.73
C ASP A 107 6.82 -8.96 -10.28
N MET A 108 7.23 -10.20 -10.00
CA MET A 108 6.40 -11.27 -9.48
C MET A 108 6.38 -11.26 -7.95
N MET A 109 5.19 -11.17 -7.34
CA MET A 109 5.00 -11.15 -5.89
C MET A 109 4.07 -12.28 -5.47
N HIS A 110 4.07 -12.67 -4.20
CA HIS A 110 3.11 -13.65 -3.69
C HIS A 110 1.68 -13.32 -4.10
N GLN A 111 0.99 -14.37 -4.53
CA GLN A 111 -0.43 -14.28 -4.81
C GLN A 111 -1.18 -13.87 -3.53
N VAL A 112 -1.97 -12.81 -3.64
CA VAL A 112 -2.79 -12.33 -2.52
C VAL A 112 -4.24 -12.62 -2.82
N VAL A 113 -4.83 -13.54 -2.06
CA VAL A 113 -6.28 -13.80 -2.11
C VAL A 113 -6.99 -12.58 -1.49
N PRO A 114 -7.75 -11.79 -2.27
CA PRO A 114 -8.43 -10.64 -1.71
C PRO A 114 -9.60 -11.09 -0.82
N PRO A 115 -9.97 -10.28 0.17
CA PRO A 115 -10.95 -10.66 1.19
C PRO A 115 -12.37 -10.90 0.63
N ASP A 116 -12.67 -10.39 -0.57
CA ASP A 116 -13.96 -10.48 -1.22
C ASP A 116 -14.00 -11.52 -2.36
N ASP A 117 -12.98 -12.37 -2.52
CA ASP A 117 -13.03 -13.41 -3.56
C ASP A 117 -13.91 -14.59 -3.16
N PRO A 118 -15.06 -14.81 -3.83
CA PRO A 118 -15.99 -15.86 -3.46
C PRO A 118 -15.41 -17.26 -3.69
N ARG A 119 -14.39 -17.42 -4.55
CA ARG A 119 -13.75 -18.73 -4.82
C ARG A 119 -13.03 -19.28 -3.59
N PHE A 120 -12.68 -18.41 -2.64
CA PHE A 120 -11.90 -18.77 -1.44
C PHE A 120 -12.69 -18.61 -0.14
N ALA A 121 -13.98 -18.25 -0.20
CA ALA A 121 -14.80 -17.96 0.99
C ALA A 121 -14.89 -19.14 1.98
N THR A 122 -14.76 -20.38 1.50
CA THR A 122 -14.82 -21.60 2.32
C THR A 122 -13.48 -22.30 2.46
N THR A 123 -12.39 -21.71 1.97
CA THR A 123 -11.06 -22.33 1.99
C THR A 123 -10.45 -22.19 3.38
N PRO A 124 -10.11 -23.29 4.08
CA PRO A 124 -9.44 -23.21 5.36
C PRO A 124 -8.04 -22.59 5.20
N MET A 125 -7.75 -21.56 5.99
CA MET A 125 -6.45 -20.89 6.01
C MET A 125 -5.70 -21.21 7.30
N SER A 126 -4.39 -21.46 7.18
CA SER A 126 -3.48 -21.49 8.33
C SER A 126 -3.37 -20.10 8.98
N ASP A 127 -2.89 -20.04 10.21
CA ASP A 127 -2.74 -18.75 10.90
C ASP A 127 -1.69 -17.85 10.26
N ALA A 128 -0.67 -18.44 9.62
CA ALA A 128 0.28 -17.71 8.79
C ALA A 128 -0.40 -17.06 7.58
N GLN A 129 -1.27 -17.80 6.87
CA GLN A 129 -2.03 -17.29 5.72
C GLN A 129 -2.99 -16.18 6.14
N LYS A 130 -3.70 -16.34 7.27
CA LYS A 130 -4.57 -15.28 7.81
C LYS A 130 -3.79 -14.02 8.17
N THR A 131 -2.58 -14.19 8.70
CA THR A 131 -1.72 -13.05 9.07
C THR A 131 -1.22 -12.31 7.84
N PHE A 132 -0.75 -13.05 6.84
CA PHE A 132 -0.39 -12.48 5.55
C PHE A 132 -1.56 -11.74 4.89
N ALA A 133 -2.75 -12.35 4.82
CA ALA A 133 -3.93 -11.76 4.19
C ALA A 133 -4.40 -10.44 4.84
N ARG A 134 -4.10 -10.22 6.14
CA ARG A 134 -4.43 -8.96 6.82
C ARG A 134 -3.57 -7.79 6.34
N ARG A 135 -2.30 -8.05 6.02
CA ARG A 135 -1.30 -7.05 5.61
C ARG A 135 -0.34 -7.67 4.60
N PRO A 136 -0.80 -7.92 3.37
CA PRO A 136 -0.03 -8.65 2.39
C PRO A 136 1.13 -7.81 1.85
N PHE A 137 1.04 -6.48 1.96
CA PHE A 137 2.07 -5.56 1.48
C PHE A 137 2.41 -4.52 2.55
N ALA A 138 3.70 -4.20 2.64
CA ALA A 138 4.19 -3.12 3.50
C ALA A 138 5.37 -2.41 2.83
N LEU A 139 5.47 -1.09 3.02
CA LEU A 139 6.70 -0.36 2.76
C LEU A 139 7.58 -0.38 4.02
N SER A 140 8.89 -0.45 3.84
CA SER A 140 9.84 -0.13 4.91
C SER A 140 9.64 1.30 5.41
N GLU A 141 10.10 1.59 6.62
CA GLU A 141 9.97 2.92 7.22
C GLU A 141 10.61 4.03 6.37
N ASP A 142 11.69 3.72 5.65
CA ASP A 142 12.35 4.64 4.73
C ASP A 142 11.70 4.70 3.34
N GLY A 143 10.66 3.91 3.10
CA GLY A 143 9.94 3.82 1.83
C GLY A 143 10.73 3.21 0.67
N LYS A 144 11.92 2.67 0.91
CA LYS A 144 12.83 2.17 -0.14
C LYS A 144 12.65 0.69 -0.44
N THR A 145 11.90 -0.03 0.37
CA THR A 145 11.66 -1.46 0.18
C THR A 145 10.19 -1.77 0.28
N LEU A 146 9.67 -2.44 -0.75
CA LEU A 146 8.37 -3.08 -0.70
C LEU A 146 8.55 -4.52 -0.20
N VAL A 147 7.73 -4.92 0.76
CA VAL A 147 7.69 -6.27 1.31
C VAL A 147 6.36 -6.92 0.96
N ASN A 148 6.41 -8.18 0.54
CA ASN A 148 5.25 -9.03 0.31
C ASN A 148 5.54 -10.44 0.83
N GLY A 149 5.21 -10.70 2.10
CA GLY A 149 5.64 -11.92 2.78
C GLY A 149 7.15 -11.93 2.98
N ASP A 150 7.83 -12.95 2.43
CA ASP A 150 9.29 -13.05 2.40
C ASP A 150 9.92 -12.38 1.17
N TYR A 151 9.14 -11.95 0.18
CA TYR A 151 9.61 -11.21 -0.98
C TYR A 151 9.94 -9.76 -0.60
N LYS A 152 11.05 -9.24 -1.13
CA LYS A 152 11.51 -7.87 -0.91
C LYS A 152 11.97 -7.25 -2.23
N PHE A 153 11.52 -6.04 -2.50
CA PHE A 153 11.80 -5.33 -3.74
C PHE A 153 12.32 -3.94 -3.42
N GLU A 154 13.39 -3.53 -4.08
CA GLU A 154 13.83 -2.14 -4.01
C GLU A 154 12.83 -1.26 -4.74
N VAL A 155 12.33 -0.25 -4.04
CA VAL A 155 11.51 0.80 -4.65
C VAL A 155 12.47 1.75 -5.33
N ALA A 156 12.78 1.45 -6.59
CA ALA A 156 13.51 2.39 -7.41
C ALA A 156 12.64 3.65 -7.53
N GLY A 157 13.20 4.79 -7.10
CA GLY A 157 12.66 6.07 -7.55
C GLY A 157 12.56 6.00 -9.06
N ALA A 158 11.36 6.27 -9.59
CA ALA A 158 11.04 6.30 -11.01
C ALA A 158 12.29 6.54 -11.87
N LYS A 159 12.71 5.54 -12.66
CA LYS A 159 13.72 5.80 -13.67
C LYS A 159 13.15 6.89 -14.59
N PRO A 160 13.89 7.99 -14.84
CA PRO A 160 13.45 9.03 -15.77
C PRO A 160 13.10 8.48 -17.14
#